data_AF-A0A920K9Q8-F1
#
_entry.id   AF-A0A920K9Q8-F1
#
_cell.length_a   1.000
_cell.length_b   1.000
_cell.length_c   1.000
_cell.angle_alpha   90.00
_cell.angle_beta   90.00
_cell.angle_gamma   90.00
#
_symmetry.space_group_name_H-M   'P 1'
#
loop_
_entity.id
_entity.type
_entity.pdbx_description
1 polymer ?
#
loop_
_entity_poly.entity_id
_entity_poly.type
_entity_poly.pdbx_seq_one_letter_code
_entity_poly.pdbx_strand_id
1 'polypeptide(L)' 'MSKNLAFLPDFTVIHVPGLQAAGATDGVNSETFILVNFDRKMVLIGGSHYAGK' A
#
# COMPACT_ATOMS: atom_id res chain seq x y z
N MET A 1 16.36 30.94 14.46
CA MET A 1 16.60 29.61 13.86
C MET A 1 15.29 29.10 13.29
N SER A 2 15.16 29.04 11.96
CA SER A 2 13.97 28.51 11.29
C SER A 2 13.96 26.99 11.41
N LYS A 3 12.93 26.42 12.04
CA LYS A 3 12.75 24.97 12.18
C LYS A 3 12.12 24.46 10.88
N ASN A 4 12.91 23.83 10.02
CA ASN A 4 12.37 23.06 8.90
C ASN A 4 11.61 21.86 9.46
N LEU A 5 10.27 21.90 9.39
CA LEU A 5 9.42 20.78 9.72
C LEU A 5 9.41 19.82 8.53
N ALA A 6 10.31 18.84 8.54
CA ALA A 6 10.28 17.75 7.57
C ALA A 6 8.97 16.97 7.71
N PHE A 7 8.37 16.58 6.59
CA PHE A 7 7.20 15.71 6.58
C PHE A 7 7.58 14.33 7.13
N LEU A 8 6.86 13.87 8.15
CA LEU A 8 7.01 12.56 8.77
C LEU A 8 5.66 11.84 8.68
N PRO A 9 5.49 10.90 7.73
CA PRO A 9 4.22 10.21 7.57
C PRO A 9 3.96 9.27 8.76
N ASP A 10 2.75 9.34 9.31
CA ASP A 10 2.29 8.34 10.27
C ASP A 10 2.02 7.00 9.60
N PHE A 11 1.66 6.99 8.31
CA PHE A 11 1.48 5.80 7.49
C PHE A 11 2.00 6.03 6.08
N THR A 12 2.53 4.97 5.47
CA THR A 12 2.96 4.98 4.07
C THR A 12 2.06 4.08 3.23
N VAL A 13 1.45 4.64 2.19
CA VAL A 13 0.68 3.88 1.20
C VAL A 13 1.52 3.74 -0.06
N ILE A 14 1.79 2.50 -0.45
CA ILE A 14 2.45 2.16 -1.72
C ILE A 14 1.38 1.59 -2.63
N HIS A 15 1.02 2.36 -3.66
CA HIS A 15 0.00 2.00 -4.63
C HIS A 15 0.64 1.69 -5.98
N VAL A 16 0.54 0.43 -6.40
CA VAL A 16 1.10 -0.08 -7.66
C VAL A 16 -0.01 -0.82 -8.41
N PRO A 17 -0.97 -0.09 -9.03
CA PRO A 17 -2.18 -0.69 -9.57
C PRO A 17 -1.93 -1.73 -10.67
N GLY A 18 -0.82 -1.58 -11.40
CA GLY A 18 -0.40 -2.52 -12.46
C GLY A 18 0.31 -3.79 -11.97
N LEU A 19 0.56 -3.93 -10.66
CA LEU A 19 1.13 -5.16 -10.09
C LEU A 19 0.00 -6.12 -9.72
N GLN A 20 -0.04 -7.27 -10.39
CA GLN A 20 -0.99 -8.36 -10.11
C GLN A 20 -0.32 -9.41 -9.22
N ALA A 21 -1.03 -9.87 -8.19
CA ALA A 21 -0.58 -10.99 -7.37
C ALA A 21 -0.87 -12.34 -8.04
N ALA A 22 -0.07 -13.36 -7.74
CA ALA A 22 -0.22 -14.73 -8.20
C ALA A 22 -1.22 -15.57 -7.35
N GLY A 23 -2.19 -14.91 -6.72
CA GLY A 23 -3.22 -15.55 -5.89
C GLY A 23 -2.61 -16.31 -4.71
N ALA A 24 -2.95 -17.60 -4.59
CA ALA A 24 -2.55 -18.44 -3.46
C ALA A 24 -1.02 -18.55 -3.29
N THR A 25 -0.25 -18.44 -4.37
CA THR A 25 1.22 -18.41 -4.33
C THR A 25 1.74 -17.24 -3.50
N ASP A 26 1.08 -16.08 -3.59
CA ASP A 26 1.42 -14.87 -2.84
C ASP A 26 0.63 -14.77 -1.52
N GLY A 27 -0.16 -15.79 -1.18
CA GLY A 27 -0.99 -15.83 0.02
C GLY A 27 -2.25 -14.96 -0.03
N VAL A 28 -2.68 -14.56 -1.23
CA VAL A 28 -3.90 -13.76 -1.44
C VAL A 28 -4.94 -14.55 -2.25
N ASN A 29 -6.19 -14.08 -2.27
CA ASN A 29 -7.29 -14.81 -2.91
C ASN A 29 -7.53 -14.44 -4.39
N SER A 30 -6.85 -13.41 -4.90
CA SER A 30 -7.04 -12.90 -6.26
C SER A 30 -5.79 -12.13 -6.73
N GLU A 31 -5.84 -11.61 -7.96
CA GLU A 31 -4.82 -10.71 -8.50
C GLU A 31 -4.81 -9.33 -7.81
N THR A 32 -5.95 -8.91 -7.27
CA THR A 32 -6.12 -7.66 -6.51
C THR A 32 -5.82 -7.89 -5.04
N PHE A 33 -5.07 -6.97 -4.44
CA PHE A 33 -4.73 -7.06 -3.02
C PHE A 33 -4.72 -5.68 -2.35
N ILE A 34 -5.09 -5.70 -1.08
CA ILE A 34 -4.95 -4.58 -0.14
C ILE A 34 -4.37 -5.19 1.15
N LEU A 35 -3.08 -4.95 1.39
CA LEU A 35 -2.35 -5.50 2.53
C LEU A 35 -2.01 -4.38 3.51
N VAL A 36 -2.31 -4.59 4.79
CA VAL A 36 -2.03 -3.62 5.86
C VAL A 36 -1.06 -4.23 6.86
N ASN A 37 0.03 -3.52 7.13
CA ASN A 37 0.97 -3.84 8.19
C ASN A 37 1.00 -2.70 9.21
N PHE A 38 0.41 -2.92 10.39
CA PHE A 38 0.31 -1.90 11.44
C PHE A 38 1.65 -1.64 12.15
N ASP A 39 2.47 -2.67 12.36
CA ASP A 39 3.78 -2.54 13.00
C ASP A 39 4.72 -1.65 12.18
N ARG A 40 4.66 -1.80 10.86
CA ARG A 40 5.43 -0.99 9.89
C ARG A 40 4.70 0.28 9.45
N LYS A 41 3.46 0.47 9.90
CA LYS A 41 2.55 1.54 9.45
C LYS A 41 2.52 1.71 7.93
N MET A 42 2.25 0.60 7.24
CA MET A 42 2.35 0.51 5.78
C MET A 42 1.12 -0.14 5.17
N VAL A 43 0.71 0.34 4.00
CA VAL A 43 -0.32 -0.27 3.16
C VAL A 43 0.25 -0.54 1.77
N LEU A 44 0.05 -1.75 1.25
CA LEU A 44 0.37 -2.13 -0.13
C LEU A 44 -0.93 -2.38 -0.89
N ILE A 45 -1.11 -1.72 -2.03
CA ILE A 45 -2.30 -1.85 -2.88
C ILE A 45 -1.87 -2.15 -4.32
N GLY A 46 -2.45 -3.18 -4.92
CA GLY A 46 -2.19 -3.56 -6.30
C GLY A 46 -3.33 -4.36 -6.93
N GLY A 47 -3.23 -4.56 -8.24
CA GLY A 47 -4.19 -5.32 -9.05
C GLY A 47 -5.54 -4.64 -9.22
N SER A 48 -5.65 -3.33 -8.94
CA SER A 48 -6.85 -2.54 -9.20
C SER A 48 -6.51 -1.08 -9.42
N HIS A 49 -7.19 -0.47 -10.40
CA HIS A 49 -7.15 0.98 -10.67
C HIS A 49 -8.29 1.73 -9.98
N TYR A 50 -9.15 1.03 -9.23
CA TYR A 50 -10.28 1.67 -8.57
C TYR A 50 -9.79 2.61 -7.46
N ALA A 51 -10.24 3.87 -7.51
CA ALA A 51 -9.75 4.94 -6.64
C ALA A 51 -10.49 5.07 -5.30
N GLY A 52 -11.48 4.20 -5.00
CA GLY A 52 -12.16 4.24 -3.71
C GLY A 52 -13.11 5.43 -3.50
N LYS A 53 -13.74 5.92 -4.58
CA LYS A 53 -14.76 6.99 -4.54
C LYS A 53 -16.00 6.59 -3.74
#